data_AF-A0A536N5A0-F1
#
_entry.id   AF-A0A536N5A0-F1
#
_cell.length_a   1.000
_cell.length_b   1.000
_cell.length_c   1.000
_cell.angle_alpha   90.00
_cell.angle_beta   90.00
_cell.angle_gamma   90.00
#
_symmetry.space_group_name_H-M   'P 1'
#
loop_
_entity.id
_entity.type
_entity.pdbx_description
1 polymer ?
#
loop_
_entity_poly.entity_id
_entity_poly.type
_entity_poly.pdbx_seq_one_letter_code
_entity_poly.pdbx_strand_id
1 'polypeptide(L)'
;MIARLRLPRSSPRVRRSARAYCEADNWSFDSRYTQGKCPICGWQPEGAPNAPDWLALVNRVDWQIVGLFLLVDVLFLLGLVVANAAGLLPVGHPPLGGPSTLGGVASGVRGP
;
A
#
# COMPACT_ATOMS: atom_id res chain seq x y z
N MET A 1 21.25 34.39 -43.38
CA MET A 1 21.60 32.94 -43.37
C MET A 1 20.89 32.30 -42.19
N ILE A 2 19.89 31.44 -42.44
CA ILE A 2 19.10 30.80 -41.37
C ILE A 2 19.66 29.39 -41.15
N ALA A 3 20.30 29.19 -40.00
CA ALA A 3 20.82 27.89 -39.59
C ALA A 3 19.65 26.94 -39.29
N ARG A 4 19.48 25.93 -40.15
CA ARG A 4 18.52 24.84 -39.90
C ARG A 4 19.10 23.91 -38.84
N LEU A 5 18.73 24.14 -37.59
CA LEU A 5 18.99 23.21 -36.48
C LEU A 5 18.31 21.86 -36.80
N ARG A 6 19.12 20.87 -37.17
CA ARG A 6 18.67 19.47 -37.28
C ARG A 6 18.54 18.90 -35.87
N LEU A 7 17.33 18.93 -35.34
CA LEU A 7 17.00 18.20 -34.13
C LEU A 7 17.19 16.69 -34.36
N PRO A 8 17.82 15.95 -33.43
CA PRO A 8 17.97 14.51 -33.54
C PRO A 8 16.57 13.87 -33.55
N ARG A 9 16.26 13.13 -34.62
CA ARG A 9 15.06 12.29 -34.71
C ARG A 9 15.14 11.25 -33.58
N SER A 10 14.34 11.42 -32.54
CA SER A 10 14.03 10.36 -31.59
C SER A 10 13.37 9.23 -32.38
N SER A 11 14.12 8.17 -32.68
CA SER A 11 13.57 6.98 -33.30
C SER A 11 12.45 6.44 -32.38
N PRO A 12 11.20 6.31 -32.86
CA PRO A 12 10.15 5.68 -32.07
C PRO A 12 10.62 4.27 -31.79
N ARG A 13 10.93 3.99 -30.52
CA ARG A 13 11.28 2.65 -30.04
C ARG A 13 10.06 1.77 -30.33
N VAL A 14 10.05 1.10 -31.48
CA VAL A 14 8.99 0.18 -31.90
C VAL A 14 8.91 -0.87 -30.80
N ARG A 15 7.96 -0.70 -29.88
CA ARG A 15 7.61 -1.73 -28.92
C ARG A 15 7.05 -2.86 -29.78
N ARG A 16 7.89 -3.83 -30.16
CA ARG A 16 7.40 -5.11 -30.68
C ARG A 16 6.38 -5.59 -29.65
N SER A 17 5.12 -5.63 -30.07
CA SER A 17 4.03 -6.17 -29.29
C SER A 17 4.43 -7.60 -28.98
N ALA A 18 4.65 -7.93 -27.71
CA ALA A 18 5.01 -9.27 -27.28
C ALA A 18 3.76 -10.18 -27.22
N ARG A 19 2.85 -9.99 -28.18
CA ARG A 19 1.68 -10.84 -28.35
C ARG A 19 2.12 -12.16 -28.95
N ALA A 20 1.77 -13.24 -28.26
CA ALA A 20 1.89 -14.60 -28.73
C ALA A 20 0.50 -15.16 -29.03
N TYR A 21 0.43 -16.10 -29.97
CA TYR A 21 -0.79 -16.82 -30.30
C TYR A 21 -0.64 -18.27 -29.86
N CYS A 22 -1.58 -18.76 -29.05
CA CYS A 22 -1.68 -20.16 -28.66
C CYS A 22 -2.52 -20.92 -29.67
N GLU A 23 -1.94 -21.88 -30.38
CA GLU A 23 -2.66 -22.71 -31.36
C GLU A 23 -3.60 -23.73 -30.69
N ALA A 24 -3.30 -24.15 -29.45
CA ALA A 24 -4.12 -25.11 -28.71
C ALA A 24 -5.47 -24.50 -28.29
N ASP A 25 -5.47 -23.24 -27.85
CA ASP A 25 -6.67 -22.54 -27.37
C ASP A 25 -7.23 -21.53 -28.38
N ASN A 26 -6.59 -21.40 -29.56
CA ASN A 26 -6.87 -20.37 -30.57
C ASN A 26 -6.95 -18.94 -30.00
N TRP A 27 -6.12 -18.63 -29.00
CA TRP A 27 -6.19 -17.39 -28.23
C TRP A 27 -4.89 -16.58 -28.31
N SER A 28 -5.02 -15.26 -28.52
CA SER A 28 -3.88 -14.34 -28.49
C SER A 28 -3.71 -13.72 -27.10
N PHE A 29 -2.50 -13.77 -26.54
CA PHE A 29 -2.18 -13.18 -25.25
C PHE A 29 -0.87 -12.38 -25.31
N ASP A 30 -0.67 -11.45 -24.37
CA ASP A 30 0.60 -10.72 -24.25
C ASP A 30 1.50 -11.42 -23.23
N SER A 31 2.59 -12.00 -23.74
CA SER A 31 3.56 -12.80 -22.98
C SER A 31 4.19 -12.04 -21.80
N ARG A 32 4.22 -10.70 -21.86
CA ARG A 32 4.76 -9.86 -20.77
C ARG A 32 3.95 -9.89 -19.49
N TYR A 33 2.66 -10.21 -19.58
CA TYR A 33 1.78 -10.22 -18.41
C TYR A 33 1.46 -11.63 -17.92
N THR A 34 1.85 -12.65 -18.68
CA THR A 34 1.53 -14.05 -18.41
C THR A 34 2.77 -14.91 -18.15
N GLN A 35 3.89 -14.28 -17.76
CA GLN A 35 5.18 -14.94 -17.54
C GLN A 35 5.64 -15.78 -18.74
N GLY A 36 5.32 -15.34 -19.96
CA GLY A 36 5.64 -16.07 -21.17
C GLY A 36 4.81 -17.33 -21.41
N LYS A 37 3.71 -17.56 -20.68
CA LYS A 37 2.87 -18.77 -20.83
C LYS A 37 1.44 -18.42 -21.22
N CYS A 38 0.74 -19.34 -21.89
CA CYS A 38 -0.68 -19.23 -22.12
C CYS A 38 -1.42 -19.31 -20.77
N PRO A 39 -2.33 -18.37 -20.45
CA PRO A 39 -3.05 -18.38 -19.17
C PRO A 39 -4.10 -19.50 -19.06
N ILE A 40 -4.41 -20.18 -20.16
CA ILE A 40 -5.43 -21.23 -20.22
C ILE A 40 -4.76 -22.60 -20.09
N CYS A 41 -3.91 -22.98 -21.05
CA CYS A 41 -3.28 -24.30 -21.08
C CYS A 41 -1.83 -24.35 -20.56
N GLY A 42 -1.19 -23.21 -20.30
CA GLY A 42 0.19 -23.14 -19.81
C GLY A 42 1.29 -23.29 -20.87
N TRP A 43 0.94 -23.42 -22.16
CA TRP A 43 1.91 -23.49 -23.27
C TRP A 43 2.82 -22.24 -23.33
N GLN A 44 4.12 -22.44 -23.58
CA GLN A 44 5.11 -21.36 -23.64
C GLN A 44 5.63 -21.18 -25.08
N PRO A 45 5.48 -20.00 -25.70
CA PRO A 45 6.04 -19.72 -27.02
C PRO A 45 7.57 -19.63 -26.95
N GLU A 46 8.25 -20.20 -27.94
CA GLU A 46 9.71 -20.10 -28.05
C GLU A 46 10.16 -18.65 -28.23
N GLY A 47 11.08 -18.19 -27.39
CA GLY A 47 11.62 -16.82 -27.45
C GLY A 47 10.70 -15.72 -26.92
N ALA A 48 9.57 -16.05 -26.28
CA ALA A 48 8.69 -15.06 -25.68
C ALA A 48 9.39 -14.35 -24.51
N PRO A 49 9.40 -12.99 -24.48
CA PRO A 49 9.98 -12.26 -23.36
C PRO A 49 9.16 -12.50 -22.09
N ASN A 50 9.85 -12.89 -21.03
CA ASN A 50 9.23 -13.07 -19.72
C ASN A 50 8.69 -11.74 -19.16
N ALA A 51 7.75 -11.88 -18.23
CA ALA A 51 7.27 -10.75 -17.44
C ALA A 51 8.43 -10.08 -16.69
N PRO A 52 8.41 -8.75 -16.54
CA PRO A 52 9.40 -8.05 -15.72
C PRO A 52 9.29 -8.49 -14.25
N ASP A 53 10.43 -8.54 -13.54
CA ASP A 53 10.53 -9.13 -12.20
C ASP A 53 9.55 -8.52 -11.18
N TRP A 54 9.30 -7.21 -11.27
CA TRP A 54 8.33 -6.54 -10.39
C TRP A 54 6.91 -7.08 -10.58
N LEU A 55 6.53 -7.43 -11.81
CA LEU A 55 5.20 -7.97 -12.11
C LEU A 55 5.10 -9.43 -11.63
N ALA A 56 6.20 -10.18 -11.75
CA ALA A 56 6.29 -11.51 -11.14
C ALA A 56 6.15 -11.45 -9.62
N LEU A 57 6.72 -10.43 -8.96
CA LEU A 57 6.56 -10.20 -7.53
C LEU A 57 5.11 -9.85 -7.17
N VAL A 58 4.48 -8.93 -7.91
CA VAL A 58 3.08 -8.54 -7.71
C VAL A 58 2.14 -9.73 -7.85
N ASN A 59 2.37 -10.63 -8.82
CA ASN A 59 1.54 -11.81 -9.00
C ASN A 59 1.79 -12.91 -7.95
N ARG A 60 2.91 -12.88 -7.22
CA ARG A 60 3.21 -13.83 -6.13
C ARG A 60 2.60 -13.42 -4.80
N VAL A 61 2.36 -12.13 -4.61
CA VAL A 61 1.80 -11.60 -3.37
C VAL A 61 0.29 -11.79 -3.36
N ASP A 62 -0.22 -12.37 -2.29
CA ASP A 62 -1.66 -12.42 -2.04
C ASP A 62 -2.16 -11.06 -1.55
N TRP A 63 -2.69 -10.27 -2.48
CA TRP A 63 -3.23 -8.95 -2.20
C TRP A 63 -4.45 -8.96 -1.28
N GLN A 64 -5.17 -10.09 -1.18
CA GLN A 64 -6.29 -10.21 -0.26
C GLN A 64 -5.80 -10.22 1.18
N ILE A 65 -4.74 -11.01 1.44
CA ILE A 65 -4.10 -11.06 2.76
C ILE A 65 -3.47 -9.71 3.12
N VAL A 66 -2.72 -9.09 2.19
CA VAL A 66 -2.13 -7.76 2.41
C VAL A 66 -3.21 -6.72 2.70
N GLY A 67 -4.29 -6.72 1.92
CA GLY A 67 -5.43 -5.83 2.14
C GLY A 67 -6.10 -6.05 3.49
N LEU A 68 -6.23 -7.31 3.92
CA LEU A 68 -6.80 -7.66 5.22
C LEU A 68 -5.95 -7.13 6.38
N PHE A 69 -4.62 -7.28 6.32
CA PHE A 69 -3.72 -6.72 7.34
C PHE A 69 -3.83 -5.19 7.40
N LEU A 70 -3.78 -4.51 6.25
CA LEU A 70 -3.94 -3.05 6.19
C LEU A 70 -5.29 -2.60 6.76
N LEU A 71 -6.37 -3.34 6.47
CA LEU A 71 -7.68 -3.04 7.02
C LEU A 71 -7.69 -3.17 8.55
N VAL A 72 -7.11 -4.24 9.08
CA VAL A 72 -6.99 -4.47 10.53
C VAL A 72 -6.21 -3.34 11.18
N ASP A 73 -5.08 -2.93 10.60
CA ASP A 73 -4.26 -1.82 11.12
C ASP A 73 -5.05 -0.51 11.14
N VAL A 74 -5.75 -0.18 10.05
CA VAL A 74 -6.58 1.03 9.97
C VAL A 74 -7.69 1.01 11.01
N LEU A 75 -8.40 -0.11 11.15
CA LEU A 75 -9.46 -0.25 12.15
C LEU A 75 -8.92 -0.17 13.58
N PHE A 76 -7.74 -0.75 13.82
CA PHE A 76 -7.08 -0.69 15.12
C PHE A 76 -6.68 0.75 15.46
N LEU A 77 -6.04 1.46 14.53
CA LEU A 77 -5.69 2.87 14.70
C LEU A 77 -6.92 3.75 14.93
N LEU A 78 -8.00 3.52 14.18
CA LEU A 78 -9.27 4.21 14.38
C LEU A 78 -9.83 3.92 15.77
N GLY A 79 -9.82 2.66 16.21
CA GLY A 79 -10.22 2.25 17.55
C GLY A 79 -9.42 2.96 18.65
N LEU A 80 -8.11 3.09 18.49
CA LEU A 80 -7.26 3.83 19.41
C LEU A 80 -7.60 5.33 19.45
N VAL A 81 -7.85 5.95 18.30
CA VAL A 81 -8.27 7.36 18.23
C VAL A 81 -9.60 7.56 18.97
N VAL A 82 -10.56 6.68 18.75
CA VAL A 82 -11.87 6.72 19.44
C VAL A 82 -11.69 6.49 20.93
N ALA A 83 -10.90 5.51 21.35
CA ALA A 83 -10.63 5.23 22.75
C ALA A 83 -9.93 6.41 23.46
N ASN A 84 -8.97 7.05 22.79
CA ASN A 84 -8.32 8.27 23.27
C ASN A 84 -9.32 9.41 23.45
N ALA A 85 -10.16 9.66 22.44
CA ALA A 85 -11.17 10.70 22.47
C ALA A 85 -12.22 10.45 23.58
N ALA A 86 -12.52 9.18 23.86
CA ALA A 86 -13.41 8.75 24.93
C ALA A 86 -12.77 8.78 26.33
N GLY A 87 -11.47 9.12 26.45
CA GLY A 87 -10.75 9.12 27.72
C GLY A 87 -10.49 7.73 28.30
N LEU A 88 -10.55 6.68 27.47
CA LEU A 88 -10.35 5.29 27.88
C LEU A 88 -8.87 4.88 27.88
N LEU A 89 -8.00 5.69 27.27
CA LEU A 89 -6.56 5.45 27.29
C LEU A 89 -5.91 6.25 28.43
N PRO A 90 -5.07 5.63 29.26
CA PRO A 90 -4.29 6.34 30.26
C PRO A 90 -3.21 7.14 29.54
N VAL A 91 -3.53 8.36 29.13
CA VAL A 91 -2.51 9.32 28.69
C VAL A 91 -1.80 9.75 29.96
N GLY A 92 -0.68 9.09 30.26
CA GLY A 92 0.16 9.41 31.41
C GLY A 92 0.67 10.84 31.32
N HIS A 93 -0.07 11.78 31.87
CA HIS A 93 0.45 13.09 32.22
C HIS A 93 1.23 12.92 33.53
N PRO A 94 2.56 13.16 33.58
CA PRO A 94 3.17 13.44 34.88
C PRO A 94 2.48 14.70 35.43
N PRO A 95 2.14 14.75 36.73
CA PRO A 95 1.57 15.94 37.32
C PRO A 95 2.65 17.02 37.39
N LEU A 96 2.79 17.80 36.32
CA LEU A 96 3.44 19.10 36.34
C LEU A 96 2.44 20.11 36.92
N GLY A 97 2.22 20.00 38.23
CA GLY A 97 1.36 20.90 38.99
C GLY A 97 1.94 21.04 40.39
N GLY A 98 2.67 22.14 40.62
CA GLY A 98 3.33 22.46 41.88
C GLY A 98 2.36 22.66 43.07
N PRO A 99 2.90 22.83 44.28
CA PRO A 99 2.14 22.85 45.52
C PRO A 99 1.32 24.14 45.61
N SER A 100 0.00 24.04 45.46
CA SER A 100 -0.92 25.14 45.75
C SER A 100 -1.89 24.71 46.85
N THR A 101 -1.49 25.05 48.07
CA THR A 101 -2.34 25.42 49.22
C THR A 101 -3.43 24.44 49.66
N LEU A 102 -3.09 23.63 50.66
CA LEU A 102 -4.03 23.00 51.58
C LEU A 102 -4.64 24.10 52.48
N GLY A 103 -5.66 24.80 51.96
CA GLY A 103 -6.45 25.77 52.71
C GLY A 103 -7.39 25.04 53.66
N GLY A 104 -6.95 24.89 54.92
CA GLY A 104 -7.76 24.31 55.98
C GLY A 104 -8.95 25.20 56.38
N VAL A 105 -10.08 24.55 56.66
CA VAL A 105 -10.98 24.94 57.75
C VAL A 105 -11.78 23.71 58.18
N ALA A 106 -11.31 23.07 59.24
CA ALA A 106 -12.15 22.23 60.09
C ALA A 106 -12.82 23.16 61.11
N SER A 107 -14.14 23.28 61.09
CA SER A 107 -14.91 23.82 62.21
C SER A 107 -15.82 22.73 62.74
N GLY A 108 -15.37 22.10 63.82
CA GLY A 108 -16.19 21.33 64.73
C GLY A 108 -16.66 22.18 65.91
N VAL A 109 -17.71 21.68 66.55
CA VAL A 109 -18.25 22.01 67.89
C VAL A 109 -19.27 23.15 67.98
N ARG A 110 -20.51 22.76 68.29
CA ARG A 110 -21.41 23.53 69.17
C ARG A 110 -22.40 22.59 69.90
N GLY A 111 -22.06 22.21 71.14
CA GLY A 111 -23.04 21.85 72.18
C GLY A 111 -23.70 23.12 72.73
N PRO A 112 -24.81 23.04 73.48
CA PRO A 112 -24.80 22.51 74.85
C PRO A 112 -25.62 21.23 75.08
#